data_AF-A0A7I7JYD9-F1
#
_entry.id   AF-A0A7I7JYD9-F1
#
_cell.length_a   1.000
_cell.length_b   1.000
_cell.length_c   1.000
_cell.angle_alpha   90.00
_cell.angle_beta   90.00
_cell.angle_gamma   90.00
#
_symmetry.space_group_name_H-M   'P 1'
#
loop_
_entity.id
_entity.type
_entity.pdbx_description
1 polymer ?
#
loop_
_entity_poly.entity_id
_entity_poly.type
_entity_poly.pdbx_seq_one_letter_code
_entity_poly.pdbx_strand_id
1 'polypeptide(L)' 'MHARPDVVECPDCGGPARRMMGSPNLGGAGGAATALHDAARATADRPGVVAAPPPAPRRRPVSANPLHRKLPRP' A
#
# COMPACT_ATOMS: atom_id res chain seq x y z
N MET A 1 -0.32 -27.45 28.37
CA MET A 1 0.13 -27.02 27.03
C MET A 1 -0.34 -28.06 26.02
N HIS A 2 -1.15 -27.70 25.03
CA HIS A 2 -1.53 -28.62 23.97
C HIS A 2 -0.50 -28.58 22.85
N ALA A 3 0.06 -29.72 22.49
CA ALA A 3 0.93 -29.85 21.32
C ALA A 3 0.08 -29.74 20.05
N ARG A 4 0.55 -28.97 19.06
CA ARG A 4 -0.07 -28.80 17.74
C ARG A 4 0.87 -29.44 16.69
N PRO A 5 0.43 -30.42 15.90
CA PRO A 5 1.28 -31.12 14.94
C PRO A 5 1.54 -30.30 13.66
N ASP A 6 2.73 -30.45 13.07
CA ASP A 6 3.13 -29.78 11.82
C ASP A 6 2.62 -30.48 10.56
N VAL A 7 2.18 -31.74 10.67
CA VAL A 7 1.60 -32.52 9.58
C VAL A 7 0.36 -33.23 10.11
N VAL A 8 -0.72 -33.19 9.32
CA VAL A 8 -1.97 -33.92 9.56
C VAL A 8 -2.36 -34.69 8.31
N GLU A 9 -3.21 -35.70 8.43
CA GLU A 9 -3.81 -36.35 7.27
C GLU A 9 -4.94 -35.47 6.71
N CYS A 10 -4.97 -35.31 5.39
CA CYS A 10 -6.03 -34.57 4.71
C CYS A 10 -7.35 -35.35 4.80
N PRO A 11 -8.43 -34.77 5.35
CA PRO A 11 -9.72 -35.47 5.45
C PRO A 11 -10.35 -35.75 4.08
N ASP A 12 -9.95 -35.04 3.03
CA ASP A 12 -10.54 -35.19 1.69
C ASP A 12 -9.84 -36.25 0.84
N CYS A 13 -8.50 -36.38 0.95
CA CYS A 13 -7.70 -37.25 0.07
C CYS A 13 -6.75 -38.20 0.80
N GLY A 14 -6.67 -38.16 2.13
CA GLY A 14 -5.77 -38.99 2.94
C GLY A 14 -4.28 -38.69 2.81
N GLY A 15 -3.89 -37.73 1.97
CA GLY A 15 -2.49 -37.33 1.79
C GLY A 15 -1.92 -36.51 2.97
N PRO A 16 -0.58 -36.41 3.09
CA PRO A 16 0.06 -35.61 4.14
C PRO A 16 -0.16 -34.11 3.89
N ALA A 17 -0.91 -33.46 4.76
CA ALA A 17 -1.15 -32.02 4.77
C ALA A 17 -0.20 -31.34 5.76
N ARG A 18 0.76 -30.58 5.23
CA ARG A 18 1.70 -29.79 6.04
C ARG A 18 1.07 -28.50 6.51
N ARG A 19 1.41 -28.08 7.72
CA ARG A 19 1.05 -26.77 8.24
C ARG A 19 1.73 -25.68 7.41
N MET A 20 0.93 -24.81 6.81
CA MET A 20 1.42 -23.58 6.22
C MET A 20 1.33 -22.44 7.23
N MET A 21 2.25 -21.48 7.10
CA MET A 21 2.15 -20.22 7.82
C MET A 21 0.94 -19.48 7.27
N GLY A 22 -0.16 -19.51 8.01
CA GLY A 22 -1.29 -18.64 7.75
C GLY A 22 -0.86 -17.19 7.95
N SER A 23 -1.42 -16.28 7.19
CA SER A 23 -1.24 -14.85 7.42
C SER A 23 -2.58 -14.28 7.92
N PRO A 24 -2.88 -14.48 9.22
CA PRO A 24 -4.08 -13.90 9.81
C PRO A 24 -4.00 -12.39 9.59
N ASN A 25 -5.04 -11.82 8.98
CA ASN A 25 -5.18 -10.41 8.58
C ASN A 25 -4.66 -9.99 7.19
N LEU A 26 -4.31 -10.89 6.25
CA LEU A 26 -4.02 -10.48 4.85
C LEU A 26 -5.16 -9.76 4.11
N GLY A 27 -6.35 -9.70 4.71
CA GLY A 27 -7.45 -8.86 4.23
C GLY A 27 -8.31 -8.30 5.36
N GLY A 28 -7.79 -8.25 6.59
CA GLY A 28 -8.57 -7.98 7.81
C GLY A 28 -9.17 -6.59 7.92
N ALA A 29 -8.79 -5.66 7.05
CA ALA A 29 -9.50 -4.41 6.86
C ALA A 29 -9.34 -4.00 5.40
N GLY A 30 -10.44 -3.62 4.73
CA GLY A 30 -10.42 -2.89 3.46
C GLY A 30 -9.80 -1.50 3.63
N GLY A 31 -8.53 -1.45 4.05
CA GLY A 31 -7.77 -0.24 4.30
C GLY A 31 -7.15 0.32 3.04
N ALA A 32 -6.42 1.43 3.20
CA ALA A 32 -5.83 2.17 2.09
C ALA A 32 -4.93 1.31 1.18
N ALA A 33 -4.24 0.29 1.73
CA ALA A 33 -3.39 -0.61 0.95
C ALA A 33 -4.21 -1.48 -0.02
N THR A 34 -5.31 -2.11 0.44
CA THR A 34 -6.20 -2.91 -0.40
C THR A 34 -6.89 -2.04 -1.45
N ALA A 35 -7.41 -0.88 -1.04
CA ALA A 35 -8.03 0.07 -1.95
C ALA A 35 -7.06 0.56 -3.04
N LEU A 36 -5.77 0.74 -2.71
CA LEU A 36 -4.74 1.09 -3.68
C LEU A 36 -4.49 -0.03 -4.69
N HIS A 37 -4.46 -1.29 -4.25
CA HIS A 37 -4.32 -2.44 -5.16
C HIS A 37 -5.50 -2.54 -6.13
N ASP A 38 -6.72 -2.37 -5.63
CA ASP A 38 -7.93 -2.40 -6.47
C ASP A 38 -7.95 -1.24 -7.48
N ALA A 39 -7.59 -0.03 -7.03
CA ALA A 39 -7.48 1.13 -7.91
C ALA A 39 -6.44 0.92 -9.01
N ALA A 40 -5.26 0.36 -8.67
CA ALA A 40 -4.21 0.06 -9.64
C ALA A 40 -4.69 -0.96 -10.67
N ARG A 41 -5.36 -2.04 -10.25
CA ARG A 41 -5.94 -3.04 -11.16
C ARG A 41 -6.99 -2.43 -12.09
N ALA A 42 -7.85 -1.54 -11.57
CA ALA A 42 -8.91 -0.91 -12.35
C ALA A 42 -8.39 -0.03 -13.50
N THR A 43 -7.16 0.49 -13.41
CA THR A 43 -6.57 1.32 -14.48
C THR A 43 -6.30 0.56 -15.79
N ALA A 44 -6.22 -0.77 -15.74
CA ALA A 44 -6.05 -1.60 -16.94
C ALA A 44 -7.27 -1.51 -17.88
N ASP A 45 -8.47 -1.53 -17.30
CA ASP A 45 -9.73 -1.50 -18.07
C ASP A 45 -10.34 -0.09 -18.14
N ARG A 46 -10.13 0.74 -17.11
CA ARG A 46 -10.65 2.11 -17.01
C ARG A 46 -9.56 3.06 -16.55
N PRO A 47 -8.63 3.45 -17.44
CA PRO A 47 -7.61 4.41 -17.10
C PRO A 47 -8.25 5.76 -16.73
N GLY A 48 -7.79 6.34 -15.62
CA GLY A 48 -8.22 7.67 -15.18
C GLY A 48 -7.67 8.74 -16.13
N VAL A 49 -8.41 9.05 -17.19
CA VAL A 49 -8.10 10.17 -18.07
C VAL A 49 -8.36 11.48 -17.34
N VAL A 50 -7.29 12.20 -17.00
CA VAL A 50 -7.39 13.49 -16.31
C VAL A 50 -7.61 14.58 -17.36
N ALA A 51 -8.75 15.26 -17.32
CA ALA A 51 -9.09 16.33 -18.27
C ALA A 51 -8.15 17.54 -18.18
N ALA A 52 -7.54 17.75 -17.01
CA ALA A 52 -6.55 18.79 -16.77
C ALA A 52 -5.63 18.37 -15.60
N PRO A 53 -4.36 18.79 -15.59
CA PRO A 53 -3.50 18.62 -14.43
C PRO A 53 -4.12 19.30 -13.20
N PRO A 54 -3.82 18.80 -11.97
CA PRO A 54 -4.31 19.42 -10.75
C PRO A 54 -3.90 20.90 -10.70
N PRO A 55 -4.73 21.77 -10.09
CA PRO A 55 -4.44 23.19 -10.00
C PRO A 55 -3.07 23.41 -9.36
N ALA A 56 -2.32 24.37 -9.89
CA ALA A 56 -0.99 24.69 -9.37
C ALA A 56 -1.06 24.98 -7.86
N PRO A 57 -0.12 24.44 -7.06
CA PRO A 57 -0.10 24.72 -5.63
C PRO A 57 0.04 26.23 -5.39
N ARG A 58 -0.61 26.73 -4.34
CA ARG A 58 -0.51 28.15 -3.97
C ARG A 58 0.96 28.54 -3.83
N ARG A 59 1.36 29.67 -4.41
CA ARG A 59 2.70 30.24 -4.23
C ARG A 59 3.01 30.33 -2.73
N ARG A 60 4.12 29.74 -2.31
CA ARG A 60 4.63 29.92 -0.95
C ARG A 60 5.10 31.37 -0.78
N PRO A 61 4.86 31.99 0.38
CA PRO A 61 5.36 33.33 0.65
C PRO A 61 6.90 33.32 0.58
N VAL A 62 7.45 34.25 -0.19
CA VAL A 62 8.91 34.48 -0.26
C VAL A 62 9.26 35.41 0.88
N SER A 63 10.24 35.03 1.70
CA SER A 63 10.76 35.90 2.76
C SER A 63 11.52 37.08 2.14
N ALA A 64 11.14 38.30 2.53
CA ALA A 64 11.79 39.54 2.13
C ALA A 64 12.94 39.95 3.08
N ASN A 65 13.43 39.04 3.93
CA ASN A 65 14.48 39.34 4.89
C ASN A 65 15.81 39.69 4.17
N PRO A 66 16.36 40.91 4.37
CA PRO A 66 17.59 41.33 3.71
C PRO A 66 18.81 40.45 4.08
N LEU A 67 18.78 39.75 5.22
CA LEU A 67 19.86 38.84 5.65
C LEU A 67 20.02 37.63 4.72
N HIS A 68 18.99 37.26 3.95
CA HIS A 68 19.08 36.16 2.99
C HIS A 68 20.12 36.40 1.89
N ARG A 69 20.51 37.66 1.64
CA ARG A 69 21.58 38.00 0.68
C ARG A 69 22.96 37.47 1.09
N LYS A 70 23.15 37.17 2.37
CA LYS A 70 24.42 36.67 2.93
C LYS A 70 24.53 35.14 2.92
N LEU A 71 23.45 34.44 2.57
CA LEU A 71 23.48 32.98 2.49
C LEU A 71 24.30 32.53 1.27
N PRO A 72 25.03 31.41 1.36
CA PRO A 72 25.69 30.80 0.20
C PRO A 72 24.64 30.53 -0.88
N ARG A 73 24.96 30.92 -2.13
CA ARG A 73 24.06 30.64 -3.25
C ARG A 73 24.26 29.18 -3.70
N PRO A 74 23.18 28.41 -3.91
CA PRO A 74 23.26 27.09 -4.52
C PRO A 74 23.70 27.16 -5.98
#